data_AF-A0A530QRY9-F1
#
_entry.id   AF-A0A530QRY9-F1
#
_cell.length_a   1.000
_cell.length_b   1.000
_cell.length_c   1.000
_cell.angle_alpha   90.00
_cell.angle_beta   90.00
_cell.angle_gamma   90.00
#
_symmetry.space_group_name_H-M   'P 1'
#
loop_
_entity.id
_entity.type
_entity.pdbx_description
1 polymer ?
#
loop_
_entity_poly.entity_id
_entity_poly.type
_entity_poly.pdbx_seq_one_letter_code
_entity_poly.pdbx_strand_id
1 'polypeptide(L)'
;VYTALAVIIAFGVVYNSARIQLSERARELAGLRVLGFTRSEVSSVLLIELAAIVALAQPLGWMLGYLFSWSVVRGFESDLFRIPFVVNRSTFALASLVVLAVATL
;
A
#
# COMPACT_ATOMS: atom_id res chain seq x y z
N VAL A 1 -15.77 10.11 6.18
CA VAL A 1 -14.65 10.77 6.89
C VAL A 1 -13.47 9.82 7.10
N TYR A 2 -13.63 8.69 7.81
CA TYR A 2 -12.52 7.76 8.09
C TYR A 2 -11.80 7.22 6.84
N THR A 3 -12.54 6.88 5.78
CA THR A 3 -11.94 6.46 4.51
C THR A 3 -11.04 7.52 3.90
N ALA A 4 -11.44 8.80 3.97
CA ALA A 4 -10.63 9.90 3.45
C ALA A 4 -9.33 10.07 4.26
N LEU A 5 -9.40 9.96 5.58
CA LEU A 5 -8.20 9.98 6.43
C LEU A 5 -7.28 8.80 6.12
N ALA A 6 -7.82 7.60 5.95
CA ALA A 6 -7.05 6.42 5.57
C ALA A 6 -6.34 6.61 4.21
N VAL A 7 -7.02 7.19 3.21
CA VAL A 7 -6.43 7.53 1.91
C VAL A 7 -5.29 8.52 2.06
N ILE A 8 -5.47 9.58 2.85
CA ILE A 8 -4.43 10.61 3.09
C ILE A 8 -3.19 9.98 3.75
N ILE A 9 -3.39 9.13 4.76
CA ILE A 9 -2.29 8.43 5.44
C ILE A 9 -1.56 7.50 4.47
N ALA A 10 -2.31 6.69 3.72
CA ALA A 10 -1.72 5.78 2.72
C ALA A 10 -0.90 6.55 1.68
N PHE A 11 -1.43 7.68 1.17
CA PHE A 11 -0.72 8.56 0.25
C PHE A 11 0.59 9.10 0.85
N GLY A 12 0.53 9.65 2.06
CA GLY A 12 1.72 10.20 2.73
C GLY A 12 2.81 9.16 2.96
N VAL A 13 2.45 7.95 3.38
CA VAL A 13 3.40 6.85 3.62
C VAL A 13 4.05 6.38 2.32
N VAL A 14 3.26 6.15 1.27
CA VAL A 14 3.77 5.68 -0.03
C VAL A 14 4.64 6.75 -0.68
N TYR A 15 4.22 8.01 -0.69
CA TYR A 15 4.99 9.12 -1.25
C TYR A 15 6.35 9.28 -0.56
N ASN A 16 6.38 9.22 0.78
CA ASN A 16 7.63 9.30 1.52
C ASN A 16 8.54 8.11 1.22
N SER A 17 7.98 6.90 1.12
CA SER A 17 8.74 5.69 0.79
C SER A 17 9.34 5.77 -0.62
N ALA A 18 8.57 6.27 -1.60
CA ALA A 18 9.04 6.49 -2.95
C ALA A 18 10.17 7.54 -2.98
N ARG A 19 10.01 8.66 -2.26
CA ARG A 19 11.04 9.71 -2.11
C ARG A 19 12.34 9.17 -1.51
N ILE A 20 12.25 8.32 -0.48
CA ILE A 20 13.42 7.68 0.15
C ILE A 20 14.12 6.78 -0.87
N GLN A 21 13.40 5.86 -1.53
CA GLN A 21 13.97 4.96 -2.55
C GLN A 21 14.67 5.74 -3.67
N LEU A 22 14.05 6.82 -4.17
CA LEU A 22 14.66 7.71 -5.16
C LEU A 22 15.96 8.35 -4.65
N SER A 23 15.98 8.79 -3.40
CA SER A 23 17.15 9.42 -2.77
C SER A 23 18.29 8.42 -2.54
N GLU A 24 17.98 7.21 -2.08
CA GLU A 24 18.96 6.14 -1.85
C GLU A 24 19.58 5.67 -3.16
N ARG A 25 18.74 5.49 -4.20
CA ARG A 25 19.17 5.00 -5.51
C ARG A 25 19.79 6.06 -6.41
N ALA A 26 19.72 7.35 -6.05
CA ALA A 26 20.28 8.45 -6.85
C ALA A 26 21.75 8.21 -7.26
N ARG A 27 22.52 7.55 -6.40
CA ARG A 27 23.94 7.21 -6.65
C ARG A 27 24.10 6.04 -7.64
N GLU A 28 23.25 5.03 -7.54
CA GLU A 28 23.20 3.90 -8.48
C GLU A 28 22.66 4.32 -9.86
N LEU A 29 21.65 5.19 -9.87
CA LEU A 29 21.12 5.84 -11.09
C LEU A 29 22.22 6.59 -11.86
N ALA A 30 23.16 7.23 -11.15
CA ALA A 30 24.29 7.91 -11.76
C ALA A 30 25.28 6.92 -12.42
N GLY A 31 25.52 5.77 -11.79
CA GLY A 31 26.37 4.71 -12.34
C GLY A 31 25.78 4.08 -13.61
N LEU A 32 24.48 3.76 -13.61
CA LEU A 32 23.79 3.21 -14.79
C LEU A 32 23.79 4.18 -15.98
N ARG A 33 23.78 5.49 -15.73
CA ARG A 33 23.87 6.51 -16.78
C ARG A 33 25.25 6.56 -17.44
N VAL A 34 26.33 6.23 -16.73
CA VAL A 34 27.67 6.11 -17.34
C VAL A 34 27.75 4.90 -18.27
N LEU A 35 26.99 3.85 -17.97
CA LEU A 35 26.83 2.67 -18.83
C LEU A 35 25.89 2.88 -20.04
N GLY A 36 25.31 4.09 -20.19
CA GLY A 36 24.49 4.46 -21.33
C GLY A 36 22.99 4.28 -21.17
N PHE A 37 22.50 3.88 -19.99
CA PHE A 37 21.06 3.73 -19.75
C PHE A 37 20.31 5.07 -19.74
N THR A 38 19.10 5.08 -20.32
CA THR A 38 18.20 6.23 -20.36
C THR A 38 17.46 6.40 -19.04
N ARG A 39 17.03 7.64 -18.72
CA ARG A 39 16.26 7.92 -17.49
C ARG A 39 14.99 7.06 -17.36
N SER A 40 14.38 6.70 -18.50
CA SER A 40 13.15 5.91 -18.54
C SER A 40 13.37 4.43 -18.18
N GLU A 41 14.49 3.85 -18.58
CA GLU A 41 14.83 2.46 -18.27
C GLU A 41 15.07 2.32 -16.78
N VAL A 42 15.78 3.27 -16.18
CA VAL A 42 16.07 3.19 -14.75
C VAL A 42 14.85 3.51 -13.87
N SER A 43 13.97 4.42 -14.29
CA SER A 43 12.69 4.61 -13.59
C SER A 43 11.79 3.39 -13.69
N SER A 44 11.84 2.64 -14.80
CA SER A 44 11.03 1.43 -14.99
C SER A 44 11.43 0.32 -14.02
N VAL A 45 12.73 0.16 -13.74
CA VAL A 45 13.20 -0.81 -12.74
C VAL A 45 12.64 -0.50 -11.35
N LEU A 46 12.68 0.76 -10.93
CA LEU A 46 12.12 1.21 -9.65
C LEU A 46 10.60 1.01 -9.58
N LEU A 47 9.88 1.29 -10.68
CA LEU A 47 8.44 1.08 -10.74
C LEU A 47 8.06 -0.40 -10.64
N ILE A 48 8.81 -1.29 -11.28
CA ILE A 48 8.59 -2.75 -11.19
C ILE A 48 8.82 -3.24 -9.77
N GLU A 49 9.87 -2.77 -9.10
CA GLU A 49 10.16 -3.15 -7.72
C GLU A 49 9.06 -2.65 -6.78
N LEU A 50 8.63 -1.40 -6.93
CA LEU A 50 7.50 -0.85 -6.16
C LEU A 50 6.22 -1.65 -6.43
N ALA A 51 5.94 -1.99 -7.69
CA ALA A 51 4.78 -2.79 -8.06
C ALA A 51 4.82 -4.19 -7.42
N ALA A 52 5.99 -4.84 -7.40
CA ALA A 52 6.17 -6.14 -6.74
C ALA A 52 5.93 -6.05 -5.23
N ILE A 53 6.49 -5.02 -4.57
CA ILE A 53 6.29 -4.78 -3.14
C ILE A 53 4.80 -4.54 -2.85
N VAL A 54 4.14 -3.69 -3.62
CA VAL A 54 2.71 -3.38 -3.44
C VAL A 54 1.84 -4.62 -3.67
N ALA A 55 2.14 -5.41 -4.71
CA ALA A 55 1.41 -6.65 -5.00
C ALA A 55 1.52 -7.66 -3.86
N LEU A 56 2.70 -7.78 -3.23
CA LEU A 56 2.90 -8.64 -2.05
C LEU A 56 2.27 -8.06 -0.78
N ALA A 57 2.24 -6.74 -0.64
CA ALA A 57 1.65 -6.07 0.50
C ALA A 57 0.11 -6.17 0.52
N GLN A 58 -0.54 -6.28 -0.64
CA GLN A 58 -2.01 -6.40 -0.74
C GLN A 58 -2.60 -7.56 0.06
N PRO A 59 -2.23 -8.83 -0.17
CA PRO A 59 -2.80 -9.95 0.57
C PRO A 59 -2.50 -9.88 2.07
N LEU A 60 -1.31 -9.39 2.44
CA LEU A 60 -0.95 -9.16 3.84
C LEU A 60 -1.83 -8.08 4.49
N GLY A 61 -2.06 -6.97 3.78
CA GLY A 61 -2.93 -5.89 4.24
C GLY A 61 -4.38 -6.35 4.41
N TRP A 62 -4.90 -7.15 3.48
CA TRP A 62 -6.24 -7.75 3.60
C TRP A 62 -6.34 -8.67 4.82
N MET A 63 -5.36 -9.54 5.00
CA MET A 63 -5.31 -10.49 6.11
C MET A 63 -5.26 -9.76 7.47
N LEU A 64 -4.36 -8.78 7.61
CA LEU A 64 -4.23 -7.99 8.83
C LEU A 64 -5.47 -7.14 9.10
N GLY A 65 -6.03 -6.49 8.08
CA GLY A 65 -7.27 -5.71 8.22
C GLY A 65 -8.47 -6.57 8.63
N TYR A 66 -8.57 -7.77 8.09
CA TYR A 66 -9.60 -8.75 8.47
C TYR A 66 -9.43 -9.22 9.91
N LEU A 67 -8.22 -9.66 10.28
CA LEU A 67 -7.90 -10.11 11.65
C LEU A 67 -8.14 -9.02 12.68
N PHE A 68 -7.74 -7.78 12.37
CA PHE A 68 -7.97 -6.64 13.24
C PHE A 68 -9.46 -6.39 13.43
N SER A 69 -10.22 -6.32 12.34
CA SER A 69 -11.66 -6.05 12.40
C SER A 69 -12.42 -7.16 13.14
N TRP A 70 -12.02 -8.42 12.94
CA TRP A 70 -12.57 -9.57 13.65
C TRP A 70 -12.25 -9.53 15.15
N SER A 71 -11.02 -9.19 15.52
CA SER A 71 -10.58 -9.11 16.92
C SER A 71 -11.32 -7.99 17.65
N VAL A 72 -11.50 -6.84 16.99
CA VAL A 72 -12.30 -5.73 17.51
C VAL A 72 -13.73 -6.17 17.75
N VAL A 73 -14.40 -6.77 16.75
CA VAL A 73 -15.80 -7.21 16.92
C VAL A 73 -15.95 -8.21 18.06
N ARG A 74 -15.03 -9.18 18.19
CA ARG A 74 -15.03 -10.13 19.31
C ARG A 74 -14.83 -9.46 20.67
N GLY A 75 -14.00 -8.43 20.75
CA GLY A 75 -13.79 -7.66 21.98
C GLY A 75 -15.03 -6.88 22.42
N PHE A 76 -15.94 -6.58 21.50
CA PHE A 76 -17.20 -5.88 21.78
C PHE A 76 -18.41 -6.81 21.95
N GLU A 77 -18.28 -8.12 21.72
CA GLU A 77 -19.36 -9.06 22.01
C GLU A 77 -19.62 -9.11 23.52
N SER A 78 -20.83 -8.76 23.93
CA SER A 78 -21.33 -8.90 25.31
C SER A 78 -22.57 -9.79 25.31
N ASP A 79 -22.93 -10.36 26.47
CA ASP A 79 -24.09 -11.26 26.60
C ASP A 79 -25.42 -10.66 26.14
N LEU A 80 -25.50 -9.32 26.00
CA LEU A 80 -26.69 -8.59 25.53
C LEU A 80 -26.61 -8.13 24.06
N PHE A 81 -25.44 -8.10 23.43
CA PHE A 81 -25.24 -7.58 22.07
C PHE A 81 -24.20 -8.38 21.27
N ARG A 82 -24.63 -8.93 20.13
CA ARG A 82 -23.76 -9.48 19.08
C ARG A 82 -23.68 -8.52 17.90
N ILE A 83 -22.48 -8.08 17.56
CA ILE A 83 -22.25 -7.24 16.38
C ILE A 83 -21.99 -8.17 15.18
N PRO A 84 -22.84 -8.17 14.14
CA PRO A 84 -22.61 -9.02 12.97
C PRO A 84 -21.37 -8.54 12.22
N PHE A 85 -20.35 -9.39 12.17
CA PHE A 85 -19.14 -9.13 11.40
C PHE A 85 -19.37 -9.43 9.92
N VAL A 86 -19.62 -8.39 9.11
CA VAL A 86 -19.82 -8.51 7.66
C VAL A 86 -18.76 -7.70 6.93
N VAL A 87 -17.84 -8.39 6.26
CA VAL A 87 -16.86 -7.76 5.36
C VAL A 87 -17.22 -8.10 3.92
N ASN A 88 -17.55 -7.07 3.12
CA ASN A 88 -17.87 -7.24 1.72
C ASN A 88 -16.59 -7.30 0.86
N ARG A 89 -16.61 -8.07 -0.23
CA ARG A 89 -15.55 -8.10 -1.25
C ARG A 89 -15.27 -6.71 -1.83
N SER A 90 -16.27 -5.85 -1.91
CA SER A 90 -16.12 -4.45 -2.35
C SER A 90 -15.18 -3.64 -1.45
N THR A 91 -15.11 -3.94 -0.15
CA THR A 91 -14.22 -3.26 0.80
C THR A 91 -12.77 -3.55 0.48
N PHE A 92 -12.44 -4.82 0.20
CA PHE A 92 -11.09 -5.21 -0.22
C PHE A 92 -10.75 -4.60 -1.59
N ALA A 93 -11.69 -4.64 -2.54
CA ALA A 93 -11.49 -4.05 -3.86
C ALA A 93 -11.19 -2.54 -3.79
N LEU A 94 -11.96 -1.78 -3.01
CA LEU A 94 -11.72 -0.34 -2.81
C LEU A 94 -10.38 -0.07 -2.12
N ALA A 95 -10.04 -0.84 -1.07
CA ALA A 95 -8.76 -0.70 -0.40
C ALA A 95 -7.58 -0.93 -1.36
N SER A 96 -7.70 -1.96 -2.21
CA SER A 96 -6.70 -2.25 -3.24
C SER A 96 -6.58 -1.17 -4.29
N LEU A 97 -7.70 -0.70 -4.81
CA LEU A 97 -7.71 0.37 -5.82
C LEU A 97 -7.08 1.65 -5.28
N VAL A 98 -7.35 2.01 -4.03
CA VAL A 98 -6.72 3.17 -3.39
C VAL A 98 -5.20 3.00 -3.32
N VAL A 99 -4.72 1.86 -2.81
CA VAL A 99 -3.27 1.64 -2.66
C VAL A 99 -2.58 1.58 -4.02
N LEU A 100 -3.18 0.93 -5.01
CA LEU A 100 -2.65 0.86 -6.38
C LEU A 100 -2.59 2.25 -7.01
N ALA A 101 -3.66 3.03 -6.93
CA ALA A 101 -3.69 4.39 -7.47
C ALA A 101 -2.62 5.28 -6.84
N VAL A 102 -2.45 5.18 -5.51
CA VAL A 102 -1.42 5.90 -4.77
C VAL A 102 -0.01 5.46 -5.16
N ALA A 103 0.23 4.16 -5.37
CA ALA A 103 1.54 3.65 -5.76
C ALA A 103 1.96 4.05 -7.18
N THR A 104 1.00 4.39 -8.05
CA THR A 104 1.27 4.84 -9.42
C THR A 104 1.44 6.36 -9.56
N LEU A 105 1.18 7.14 -8.51
CA LEU A 105 1.31 8.60 -8.48
C LEU A 105 2.71 9.05 -8.03
#